data_AF-A0A1Y0L9Y8-F1
#
_entry.id   AF-A0A1Y0L9Y8-F1
#
_cell.length_a   1.000
_cell.length_b   1.000
_cell.length_c   1.000
_cell.angle_alpha   90.00
_cell.angle_beta   90.00
_cell.angle_gamma   90.00
#
_symmetry.space_group_name_H-M   'P 1'
#
loop_
_entity.id
_entity.type
_entity.pdbx_description
1 polymer ?
#
loop_
_entity_poly.entity_id
_entity_poly.type
_entity_poly.pdbx_seq_one_letter_code
_entity_poly.pdbx_strand_id
1 'polypeptide(L)' 'MTDITELVQSDINSAMLSSIEGFAFLVVDSLEFEMGRELTGEESQRVFQQVETAINNVTSEGGAA' A
#
# COMPACT_ATOMS: atom_id res chain seq x y z
N MET A 1 -11.56 22.69 2.36
CA MET A 1 -12.21 21.38 2.57
C MET A 1 -12.79 21.00 1.23
N THR A 2 -12.15 20.07 0.53
CA THR A 2 -12.62 19.59 -0.77
C THR A 2 -13.93 18.86 -0.53
N ASP A 3 -14.98 19.21 -1.28
CA ASP A 3 -16.22 18.45 -1.22
C ASP A 3 -15.97 17.04 -1.77
N ILE A 4 -16.46 16.01 -1.08
CA ILE A 4 -16.31 14.62 -1.53
C ILE A 4 -16.92 14.43 -2.93
N THR A 5 -17.90 15.26 -3.30
CA THR A 5 -18.55 15.23 -4.62
C THR A 5 -17.70 15.82 -5.74
N GLU A 6 -16.62 16.53 -5.43
CA GLU A 6 -15.69 17.13 -6.40
C GLU A 6 -14.42 16.30 -6.61
N LEU A 7 -14.27 15.17 -5.90
CA LEU A 7 -13.12 14.27 -6.08
C LEU A 7 -13.13 13.67 -7.48
N VAL A 8 -12.05 13.88 -8.21
CA VAL A 8 -11.82 13.19 -9.48
C VAL A 8 -11.10 11.87 -9.23
N GLN A 9 -11.19 10.96 -10.20
CA GLN A 9 -10.56 9.64 -10.10
C GLN A 9 -9.05 9.72 -9.78
N SER A 10 -8.34 10.75 -10.23
CA SER A 10 -6.93 10.95 -9.90
C SER A 10 -6.70 11.19 -8.41
N ASP A 11 -7.61 11.90 -7.73
CA ASP A 11 -7.49 12.15 -6.29
C ASP A 11 -7.66 10.85 -5.51
N ILE A 12 -8.62 10.02 -5.92
CA ILE A 12 -8.85 8.70 -5.36
C ILE A 12 -7.63 7.80 -5.58
N ASN A 13 -7.08 7.78 -6.80
CA ASN A 13 -5.89 6.99 -7.12
C ASN A 13 -4.66 7.44 -6.29
N SER A 14 -4.45 8.75 -6.12
CA SER A 14 -3.38 9.28 -5.28
C SER A 14 -3.57 8.93 -3.81
N ALA A 15 -4.81 8.98 -3.30
CA ALA A 15 -5.12 8.57 -1.94
C ALA A 15 -4.90 7.06 -1.73
N MET A 16 -5.26 6.23 -2.71
CA MET A 16 -4.98 4.80 -2.69
C MET A 16 -3.48 4.52 -2.67
N LEU A 17 -2.70 5.16 -3.54
CA LEU A 17 -1.25 4.99 -3.56
C LEU A 17 -0.61 5.38 -2.22
N SER A 18 -0.99 6.54 -1.67
CA SER A 18 -0.51 6.99 -0.35
C SER A 18 -0.89 6.01 0.77
N SER A 19 -2.06 5.38 0.66
CA SER A 19 -2.51 4.37 1.63
C SER A 19 -1.71 3.08 1.52
N ILE A 20 -1.35 2.66 0.31
CA ILE A 20 -0.47 1.50 0.07
C ILE A 20 0.91 1.74 0.67
N GLU A 21 1.49 2.92 0.45
CA GLU A 21 2.79 3.31 1.03
C GLU A 21 2.75 3.29 2.57
N GLY A 22 1.73 3.88 3.18
CA GLY A 22 1.55 3.86 4.62
C GLY A 22 1.36 2.46 5.19
N PHE A 23 0.59 1.61 4.51
CA PHE A 23 0.39 0.23 4.93
C PHE A 23 1.67 -0.60 4.79
N ALA A 24 2.42 -0.44 3.70
CA ALA A 24 3.70 -1.11 3.50
C ALA A 24 4.72 -0.74 4.60
N PHE A 25 4.74 0.52 5.05
CA PHE A 25 5.55 0.95 6.19
C PHE A 25 5.18 0.19 7.48
N LEU A 26 3.89 0.05 7.79
CA LEU A 26 3.44 -0.71 8.96
C LEU A 26 3.80 -2.19 8.89
N VAL A 27 3.77 -2.78 7.68
CA VAL A 27 4.21 -4.16 7.45
C VAL A 27 5.72 -4.29 7.70
N VAL A 28 6.53 -3.34 7.21
CA VAL A 28 7.97 -3.30 7.49
C VAL A 28 8.25 -3.22 8.99
N ASP A 29 7.63 -2.28 9.70
CA ASP A 29 7.79 -2.11 11.16
C ASP A 29 7.46 -3.40 11.93
N SER A 30 6.37 -4.07 11.54
CA SER A 30 5.98 -5.35 12.14
C SER A 30 7.02 -6.45 11.89
N LEU A 31 7.55 -6.55 10.67
CA LEU A 31 8.58 -7.53 10.32
C LEU A 31 9.90 -7.25 11.06
N GLU A 32 10.32 -6.00 11.14
CA GLU A 32 11.54 -5.59 11.86
C GLU A 32 11.44 -5.91 13.36
N PHE A 33 10.26 -5.67 13.95
CA PHE A 33 9.97 -6.05 15.33
C PHE A 33 10.10 -7.58 15.53
N GLU A 34 9.51 -8.39 14.66
CA GLU A 34 9.57 -9.85 14.75
C GLU A 34 10.99 -10.40 14.51
N MET A 35 11.74 -9.81 13.57
CA MET A 35 13.10 -10.24 13.22
C MET A 35 14.16 -9.73 14.21
N GLY A 36 13.83 -8.72 15.02
CA GLY A 36 14.77 -8.07 15.94
C GLY A 36 15.89 -7.31 15.22
N ARG A 37 15.66 -6.88 13.97
CA ARG A 37 16.60 -6.06 13.19
C ARG A 37 15.85 -5.22 12.15
N GLU A 38 16.49 -4.14 11.72
CA GLU A 38 16.03 -3.35 10.58
C GLU A 38 16.21 -4.11 9.26
N LEU A 39 15.29 -3.87 8.33
CA LEU A 39 15.38 -4.30 6.95
C LEU A 39 16.30 -3.35 6.18
N THR A 40 17.06 -3.91 5.26
CA THR A 40 17.79 -3.11 4.27
C THR A 40 16.80 -2.43 3.31
N GLY A 41 17.23 -1.35 2.64
CA GLY A 41 16.39 -0.68 1.65
C GLY A 41 15.89 -1.60 0.54
N GLU A 42 16.68 -2.61 0.15
CA GLU A 42 16.24 -3.63 -0.82
C GLU A 42 15.16 -4.56 -0.25
N GLU A 43 15.25 -4.94 1.03
CA GLU A 43 14.25 -5.76 1.70
C GLU A 43 12.95 -4.99 1.89
N SER A 44 13.00 -3.74 2.34
CA SER A 44 11.82 -2.88 2.46
C SER A 44 11.15 -2.64 1.11
N GLN A 45 11.94 -2.46 0.04
CA GLN A 45 11.40 -2.35 -1.32
C GLN A 45 10.69 -3.62 -1.77
N ARG A 46 11.21 -4.80 -1.43
CA ARG A 46 10.55 -6.09 -1.71
C ARG A 46 9.24 -6.23 -0.94
N VAL A 47 9.18 -5.76 0.31
CA VAL A 47 7.93 -5.75 1.10
C VAL A 47 6.90 -4.84 0.44
N PHE A 48 7.30 -3.63 0.05
CA PHE A 48 6.41 -2.70 -0.66
C PHE A 48 5.81 -3.33 -1.93
N GLN A 49 6.63 -3.94 -2.79
CA GLN A 49 6.17 -4.59 -4.02
C GLN A 49 5.18 -5.74 -3.76
N GLN A 50 5.39 -6.52 -2.71
CA GLN A 50 4.47 -7.59 -2.31
C GLN A 50 3.14 -7.03 -1.81
N VAL A 51 3.16 -5.98 -1.01
CA VAL A 51 1.97 -5.29 -0.51
C VAL A 51 1.15 -4.69 -1.66
N GLU A 52 1.81 -3.94 -2.56
CA GLU A 52 1.19 -3.36 -3.75
C GLU A 52 0.55 -4.45 -4.63
N THR A 53 1.28 -5.53 -4.90
CA THR A 53 0.77 -6.66 -5.71
C THR A 53 -0.44 -7.32 -5.07
N ALA A 54 -0.41 -7.58 -3.76
CA ALA A 54 -1.52 -8.20 -3.04
C ALA A 54 -2.79 -7.34 -3.12
N ILE A 55 -2.66 -6.03 -2.93
CA ILE A 55 -3.79 -5.08 -2.99
C ILE A 55 -4.35 -4.97 -4.43
N ASN A 56 -3.48 -4.90 -5.43
CA ASN A 56 -3.90 -4.82 -6.83
C ASN A 56 -4.57 -6.11 -7.34
N ASN A 57 -4.12 -7.28 -6.87
CA ASN A 57 -4.73 -8.57 -7.20
C ASN A 57 -6.14 -8.70 -6.62
N VAL A 58 -6.34 -8.32 -5.36
CA VAL A 58 -7.67 -8.32 -4.71
C VAL A 58 -8.63 -7.39 -5.45
N THR A 59 -8.12 -6.25 -5.93
CA THR A 59 -8.93 -5.28 -6.70
C THR A 59 -9.30 -5.82 -8.09
N SER A 60 -8.46 -6.65 -8.72
CA SER A 60 -8.75 -7.27 -10.02
C SER A 60 -9.71 -8.45 -9.94
N GLU A 61 -9.64 -9.25 -8.87
CA GLU A 61 -10.55 -10.38 -8.65
C GLU A 61 -11.96 -9.93 -8.24
N GLY A 62 -12.11 -8.72 -7.69
CA GLY A 62 -13.41 -8.11 -7.38
C GLY A 62 -14.13 -7.46 -8.58
N GLY A 63 -13.48 -7.35 -9.73
CA GLY A 63 -14.03 -6.73 -10.95
C GLY A 63 -14.75 -7.69 -11.91
N ALA A 64 -14.82 -8.98 -11.58
CA ALA A 64 -15.51 -10.01 -12.34
C ALA A 64 -16.69 -10.58 -11.53
N ALA A 65 -17.68 -9.74 -11.24
CA ALA A 65 -18.99 -10.16 -10.75
C ALA A 65 -20.09 -9.29 -11.38
#